data_AF-A0A7G5ZHQ7-F1
#
_entry.id   AF-A0A7G5ZHQ7-F1
#
_cell.length_a   1.000
_cell.length_b   1.000
_cell.length_c   1.000
_cell.angle_alpha   90.00
_cell.angle_beta   90.00
_cell.angle_gamma   90.00
#
_symmetry.space_group_name_H-M   'P 1'
#
loop_
_entity.id
_entity.type
_entity.pdbx_description
1 polymer ?
#
loop_
_entity_poly.entity_id
_entity_poly.type
_entity_poly.pdbx_seq_one_letter_code
_entity_poly.pdbx_strand_id
1 'polypeptide(L)'
;MMHEGVAISLRASAGTIAWPAWPGQDWADALHIADLALYQSKSGGRNRATCFMGLREGADLGRVHADLAAAAAAGDVELLHGGGSGLTRR
;
A
#
# COMPACT_ATOMS: atom_id res chain seq x y z
N MET A 1 -34.42 -6.85 -24.26
CA MET A 1 -34.48 -6.60 -22.80
C MET A 1 -33.62 -5.37 -22.54
N MET A 2 -34.23 -4.22 -22.19
CA MET A 2 -33.48 -3.01 -21.83
C MET A 2 -33.03 -3.16 -20.37
N HIS A 3 -31.74 -3.03 -20.10
CA HIS A 3 -31.23 -2.96 -18.73
C HIS A 3 -31.33 -1.53 -18.24
N GLU A 4 -32.17 -1.26 -17.24
CA GLU A 4 -32.03 -0.04 -16.45
C GLU A 4 -30.71 -0.12 -15.66
N GLY A 5 -29.84 0.87 -15.87
CA GLY A 5 -28.56 0.92 -15.18
C GLY A 5 -28.74 1.13 -13.68
N VAL A 6 -27.92 0.46 -12.87
CA VAL A 6 -27.89 0.62 -11.41
C VAL A 6 -26.57 1.25 -11.00
N ALA A 7 -26.62 2.31 -10.17
CA ALA A 7 -25.43 2.91 -9.58
C ALA A 7 -24.98 2.12 -8.35
N ILE A 8 -23.71 1.70 -8.32
CA ILE A 8 -23.11 0.97 -7.18
C ILE A 8 -21.96 1.82 -6.63
N SER A 9 -22.03 2.18 -5.35
CA SER A 9 -20.96 2.90 -4.67
C SER A 9 -19.86 1.95 -4.24
N LEU A 10 -18.63 2.17 -4.71
CA LEU A 10 -17.46 1.37 -4.39
C LEU A 10 -16.42 2.19 -3.62
N ARG A 11 -15.66 1.51 -2.76
CA ARG A 11 -14.46 2.05 -2.11
C ARG A 11 -13.29 1.11 -2.40
N ALA A 12 -12.14 1.71 -2.69
CA ALA A 12 -10.92 0.96 -2.97
C ALA A 12 -9.88 1.23 -1.87
N SER A 13 -9.00 0.27 -1.67
CA SER A 13 -7.77 0.47 -0.88
C SER A 13 -6.58 0.30 -1.81
N ALA A 14 -5.48 0.97 -1.51
CA ALA A 14 -4.28 0.93 -2.34
C ALA A 14 -3.03 0.64 -1.49
N GLY A 15 -2.06 -0.01 -2.12
CA GLY A 15 -0.69 -0.12 -1.65
C GLY A 15 0.22 0.37 -2.76
N THR A 16 1.23 1.18 -2.43
CA THR A 16 2.11 1.77 -3.44
C THR A 16 3.56 1.75 -3.00
N ILE A 17 4.44 1.79 -4.00
CA ILE A 17 5.89 1.95 -3.86
C ILE A 17 6.39 2.75 -5.06
N ALA A 18 7.39 3.60 -4.87
CA ALA A 18 8.14 4.19 -5.99
C ALA A 18 9.19 3.18 -6.46
N TRP A 19 9.23 2.83 -7.74
CA TRP A 19 10.21 1.90 -8.28
C TRP A 19 11.26 2.61 -9.15
N PRO A 20 12.57 2.35 -8.93
CA PRO A 20 13.12 1.58 -7.81
C PRO A 20 13.11 2.39 -6.50
N ALA A 21 12.78 1.73 -5.39
CA ALA A 21 12.84 2.32 -4.05
C ALA A 21 14.23 2.23 -3.42
N TRP A 22 15.07 1.31 -3.93
CA TRP A 22 16.47 1.17 -3.56
C TRP A 22 17.31 0.64 -4.73
N PRO A 23 18.65 0.85 -4.71
CA PRO A 23 19.53 0.37 -5.77
C PRO A 23 19.46 -1.15 -5.93
N GLY A 24 19.30 -1.63 -7.17
CA GLY A 24 19.27 -3.06 -7.49
C GLY A 24 17.94 -3.77 -7.18
N GLN A 25 16.88 -3.04 -6.83
CA GLN A 25 15.56 -3.62 -6.59
C GLN A 25 14.98 -4.26 -7.87
N ASP A 26 14.61 -5.54 -7.79
CA ASP A 26 13.88 -6.21 -8.85
C ASP A 26 12.41 -5.74 -8.91
N TRP A 27 11.80 -5.81 -10.10
CA TRP A 27 10.40 -5.44 -10.28
C TRP A 27 9.44 -6.32 -9.48
N ALA A 28 9.70 -7.63 -9.37
CA ALA A 28 8.87 -8.53 -8.60
C ALA A 28 8.88 -8.18 -7.11
N ASP A 29 10.03 -7.76 -6.59
CA ASP A 29 10.17 -7.29 -5.21
C ASP A 29 9.31 -6.03 -4.98
N ALA A 30 9.33 -5.08 -5.91
CA ALA A 30 8.50 -3.88 -5.80
C ALA A 30 7.00 -4.20 -5.81
N LEU A 31 6.55 -5.11 -6.67
CA LEU A 31 5.16 -5.57 -6.67
C LEU A 31 4.78 -6.26 -5.37
N HIS A 32 5.66 -7.10 -4.83
CA HIS A 32 5.45 -7.77 -3.55
C HIS A 32 5.26 -6.75 -2.41
N ILE A 33 6.12 -5.73 -2.33
CA ILE A 33 5.97 -4.67 -1.33
C ILE A 33 4.68 -3.87 -1.52
N ALA A 34 4.29 -3.57 -2.76
CA ALA A 34 3.02 -2.89 -3.04
C ALA A 34 1.81 -3.71 -2.56
N ASP A 35 1.84 -5.04 -2.72
CA ASP A 35 0.78 -5.92 -2.21
C ASP A 35 0.75 -5.98 -0.67
N LEU A 36 1.91 -6.05 -0.02
CA LEU A 36 1.99 -5.96 1.45
C LEU A 36 1.45 -4.63 1.98
N ALA A 37 1.76 -3.51 1.30
CA ALA A 37 1.20 -2.21 1.63
C ALA A 37 -0.32 -2.16 1.42
N LEU A 38 -0.84 -2.80 0.36
CA LEU A 38 -2.27 -2.93 0.12
C LEU A 38 -2.94 -3.76 1.21
N TYR A 39 -2.30 -4.84 1.64
CA TYR A 39 -2.78 -5.70 2.71
C TYR A 39 -2.90 -4.91 4.03
N GLN A 40 -1.91 -4.07 4.36
CA GLN A 40 -1.98 -3.14 5.49
C GLN A 40 -3.14 -2.14 5.37
N SER A 41 -3.37 -1.56 4.19
CA SER A 41 -4.52 -0.67 3.98
C SER A 41 -5.86 -1.38 4.20
N LYS A 42 -5.95 -2.67 3.85
CA LYS A 42 -7.16 -3.48 4.06
C LYS A 42 -7.35 -3.86 5.53
N SER A 43 -6.29 -4.30 6.22
CA SER A 43 -6.36 -4.70 7.63
C SER A 43 -6.57 -3.49 8.56
N GLY A 44 -6.04 -2.33 8.19
CA GLY A 44 -6.19 -1.06 8.92
C GLY A 44 -7.54 -0.35 8.72
N GLY A 45 -8.57 -1.00 8.18
CA GLY A 45 -9.93 -0.46 8.09
C GLY A 45 -10.47 -0.16 6.67
N ARG A 46 -9.72 -0.50 5.61
CA ARG A 46 -10.08 -0.28 4.19
C ARG A 46 -10.30 1.21 3.84
N ASN A 47 -10.57 1.50 2.56
CA ASN A 47 -10.74 2.87 2.02
C ASN A 47 -9.55 3.81 2.31
N ARG A 48 -8.35 3.23 2.26
CA ARG A 48 -7.08 3.87 2.60
C ARG A 48 -6.00 3.45 1.62
N ALA A 49 -4.98 4.30 1.50
CA ALA A 49 -3.74 4.02 0.81
C ALA A 49 -2.61 3.93 1.84
N THR A 50 -1.69 3.00 1.61
CA THR A 50 -0.42 2.91 2.34
C THR A 50 0.68 2.99 1.31
N CYS A 51 1.53 4.00 1.44
CA CYS A 51 2.62 4.29 0.52
C CYS A 51 3.93 3.91 1.19
N PHE A 52 4.71 3.05 0.54
CA PHE A 52 6.10 2.80 0.88
C PHE A 52 6.95 3.97 0.42
N MET A 53 7.59 4.67 1.36
CA MET A 53 8.35 5.89 1.07
C MET A 53 9.85 5.65 0.91
N GLY A 54 10.38 4.58 1.51
CA GLY A 54 11.78 4.23 1.39
C GLY A 54 12.26 3.27 2.48
N LEU A 55 13.49 2.77 2.28
CA LEU A 55 14.24 2.01 3.28
C LEU A 55 15.15 2.95 4.06
N ARG A 56 15.37 2.62 5.34
CA ARG A 56 16.47 3.21 6.11
C ARG A 56 17.78 2.48 5.82
N GLU A 57 18.89 3.17 6.06
CA GLU A 57 20.22 2.57 5.96
C GLU A 57 20.35 1.40 6.95
N GLY A 58 20.85 0.26 6.46
CA GLY A 58 20.99 -0.96 7.27
C GLY A 58 19.69 -1.74 7.52
N ALA A 59 18.60 -1.39 6.83
CA ALA A 59 17.31 -2.08 6.95
C ALA A 59 17.43 -3.58 6.62
N ASP A 60 16.72 -4.40 7.40
CA ASP A 60 16.59 -5.84 7.15
C ASP A 60 15.57 -6.11 6.04
N LEU A 61 16.05 -6.27 4.80
CA LEU A 61 15.21 -6.58 3.64
C LEU A 61 14.41 -7.89 3.82
N GLY A 62 14.95 -8.87 4.55
CA GLY A 62 14.24 -10.12 4.84
C GLY A 62 13.00 -9.87 5.68
N ARG A 63 13.11 -9.00 6.69
CA ARG A 63 11.95 -8.55 7.48
C ARG A 63 10.96 -7.75 6.65
N VAL A 64 11.46 -6.85 5.80
CA VAL A 64 10.60 -6.02 4.93
C VAL A 64 9.76 -6.89 3.99
N HIS A 65 10.31 -7.98 3.45
CA HIS A 65 9.59 -8.93 2.60
C HIS A 65 8.62 -9.84 3.36
N ALA A 66 8.92 -10.16 4.63
CA ALA A 66 8.10 -11.06 5.43
C ALA A 66 6.92 -10.35 6.10
N ASP A 67 7.17 -9.18 6.70
CA ASP A 67 6.19 -8.42 7.44
C ASP A 67 6.52 -6.91 7.39
N LEU A 68 5.84 -6.22 6.47
CA LEU A 68 6.02 -4.79 6.26
C LEU A 68 5.58 -3.96 7.48
N ALA A 69 4.63 -4.44 8.29
CA ALA A 69 4.19 -3.73 9.49
C ALA A 69 5.22 -3.87 10.61
N ALA A 70 5.79 -5.06 10.79
CA ALA A 70 6.89 -5.28 11.73
C ALA A 70 8.16 -4.49 11.31
N ALA A 71 8.47 -4.44 10.02
CA ALA A 71 9.57 -3.62 9.50
C ALA A 71 9.35 -2.12 9.78
N ALA A 72 8.13 -1.61 9.61
CA ALA A 72 7.81 -0.22 9.96
C ALA A 72 7.94 0.03 11.47
N ALA A 73 7.45 -0.89 12.31
CA ALA A 73 7.57 -0.80 13.76
C ALA A 73 9.02 -0.86 14.25
N ALA A 74 9.87 -1.63 13.58
CA ALA A 74 11.31 -1.68 13.83
C ALA A 74 12.09 -0.47 13.27
N GLY A 75 11.43 0.36 12.45
CA GLY A 75 12.03 1.54 11.84
C GLY A 75 12.89 1.24 10.61
N ASP A 76 12.77 0.05 10.01
CA ASP A 76 13.46 -0.34 8.78
C ASP A 76 12.93 0.39 7.55
N VAL A 77 11.66 0.79 7.59
CA VAL A 77 10.94 1.45 6.48
C VAL A 77 10.15 2.65 6.94
N GLU A 78 9.91 3.57 6.01
CA GLU A 78 8.96 4.66 6.19
C GLU A 78 7.66 4.38 5.42
N LEU A 79 6.52 4.45 6.12
CA LEU A 79 5.19 4.30 5.54
C LEU A 79 4.37 5.57 5.73
N LEU A 80 3.70 6.00 4.66
CA LEU A 80 2.72 7.08 4.70
C LEU A 80 1.31 6.51 4.50
N HIS A 81 0.40 6.81 5.43
CA HIS A 81 -1.00 6.38 5.33
C HIS A 81 -1.90 7.55 4.91
N GLY A 82 -2.70 7.34 3.87
CA GLY A 82 -3.70 8.30 3.37
C GLY A 82 -5.12 7.73 3.43
N GLY A 83 -6.07 8.51 3.93
CA GLY A 83 -7.49 8.15 3.92
C GLY A 83 -8.24 8.81 2.77
N GLY A 84 -9.14 8.09 2.11
CA GLY A 84 -10.09 8.71 1.21
C GLY A 84 -11.17 9.44 1.99
N SER A 85 -11.12 10.78 2.06
CA SER A 85 -12.32 11.57 2.42
C SER A 85 -13.38 11.26 1.38
N GLY A 86 -14.50 10.68 1.79
CA GLY A 86 -15.55 10.23 0.88
C GLY A 86 -15.92 11.36 -0.07
N LEU A 87 -15.65 11.18 -1.37
CA LEU A 87 -16.04 12.11 -2.40
C LEU A 87 -17.58 12.10 -2.46
N THR A 88 -18.20 12.92 -1.63
CA THR A 88 -19.65 13.14 -1.65
C THR A 88 -19.89 14.06 -2.84
N ARG A 89 -20.30 13.48 -3.97
CA ARG A 89 -20.86 14.25 -5.09
C ARG A 89 -22.03 15.08 -4.54
N ARG A 90 -21.89 16.41 -4.56
CA ARG A 90 -23.03 17.34 -4.51
C ARG A 90 -23.76 17.30 -5.83
#